data_AF-A0A850XF02-F1
#
_entry.id   AF-A0A850XF02-F1
#
_cell.length_a   1.000
_cell.length_b   1.000
_cell.length_c   1.000
_cell.angle_alpha   90.00
_cell.angle_beta   90.00
_cell.angle_gamma   90.00
#
_symmetry.space_group_name_H-M   'P 1'
#
loop_
_entity.id
_entity.type
_entity.pdbx_description
1 polymer ?
#
loop_
_entity_poly.entity_id
_entity_poly.type
_entity_poly.pdbx_seq_one_letter_code
_entity_poly.pdbx_strand_id
1 'polypeptide(L)'
;MAVQFLRKASVWIKKRKITLLAISCMGLFSTNLSYHLFPEQTFKLLHECWSGGQPAELSQKLYGVFQDVLQDTDVKSTNSYRAFAASGFLPVSAGIPWLPAGSLVGIPPNFDSTAEDKKGIVDHVVVINGKEVDWDSNEGIALKEALTFSLEAQKFAIAREIAYLRNGSPLASAIVAPACLAGTFLCGRVIKLHLGLSSGPMILRGLCNLITAAGGLMFYYLSYDAMTYHLDCKADRRAATVSKDYAKGGVEFYDKILSRNRILRGLMGKQGPKMYAPSGNLFPRYWFRMKYTPYTYRRDMIVNILRELQA
;
A
#
# COMPACT_ATOMS: atom_id res chain seq x y z
N MET A 1 -4.00 -20.25 -44.28
CA MET A 1 -4.11 -18.82 -43.88
C MET A 1 -3.40 -18.50 -42.56
N ALA A 2 -3.61 -19.25 -41.47
CA ALA A 2 -2.99 -18.98 -40.16
C ALA A 2 -1.44 -18.93 -40.16
N VAL A 3 -0.77 -19.85 -40.89
CA VAL A 3 0.71 -19.90 -40.94
C VAL A 3 1.33 -18.67 -41.63
N GLN A 4 0.71 -18.17 -42.70
CA GLN A 4 1.16 -16.94 -43.38
C GLN A 4 0.92 -15.69 -42.52
N PHE A 5 -0.21 -15.66 -41.80
CA PHE A 5 -0.49 -14.60 -40.84
C PHE A 5 0.54 -14.59 -39.69
N LEU A 6 0.83 -15.75 -39.10
CA LEU A 6 1.85 -15.89 -38.05
C LEU A 6 3.26 -15.49 -38.54
N ARG A 7 3.60 -15.80 -39.79
CA ARG A 7 4.89 -15.40 -40.39
C ARG A 7 4.97 -13.89 -40.62
N LYS A 8 3.91 -13.27 -41.14
CA LYS A 8 3.80 -11.80 -41.30
C LYS A 8 3.86 -11.10 -39.94
N ALA A 9 3.14 -11.59 -38.94
CA ALA A 9 3.17 -11.09 -37.58
C ALA A 9 4.57 -11.21 -36.95
N SER A 10 5.26 -12.33 -37.13
CA SER A 10 6.62 -12.55 -36.62
C SER A 10 7.64 -11.56 -37.21
N VAL A 11 7.58 -11.28 -38.51
CA VAL A 11 8.45 -10.29 -39.17
C VAL A 11 8.14 -8.87 -38.67
N TRP A 12 6.84 -8.54 -38.52
CA TRP A 12 6.40 -7.25 -38.01
C TRP A 12 6.85 -7.01 -36.55
N ILE A 13 6.66 -7.99 -35.67
CA ILE A 13 7.12 -7.96 -34.27
C ILE A 13 8.63 -7.80 -34.23
N LYS A 14 9.38 -8.51 -35.10
CA LYS A 14 10.84 -8.41 -35.14
C LYS A 14 11.33 -7.01 -35.51
N LYS A 15 10.62 -6.32 -36.41
CA LYS A 15 10.96 -4.96 -36.86
C LYS A 15 10.60 -3.89 -35.81
N ARG A 16 9.60 -4.13 -34.96
CA ARG A 16 9.06 -3.14 -34.00
C ARG A 16 9.31 -3.46 -32.52
N LYS A 17 10.28 -4.32 -32.18
CA LYS A 17 10.51 -4.77 -30.78
C LYS A 17 10.70 -3.64 -29.77
N ILE A 18 11.45 -2.59 -30.14
CA ILE A 18 11.70 -1.44 -29.26
C ILE A 18 10.41 -0.65 -29.05
N THR A 19 9.64 -0.41 -30.12
CA THR A 19 8.33 0.25 -30.03
C THR A 19 7.37 -0.55 -29.15
N LEU A 20 7.33 -1.88 -29.32
CA LEU A 20 6.50 -2.75 -28.48
C LEU A 20 6.91 -2.68 -27.02
N LEU A 21 8.21 -2.71 -26.71
CA LEU A 21 8.71 -2.54 -25.35
C LEU A 21 8.29 -1.19 -24.76
N ALA A 22 8.45 -0.10 -25.51
CA ALA A 22 8.07 1.23 -25.06
C ALA A 22 6.58 1.33 -24.76
N ILE A 23 5.73 0.79 -25.63
CA ILE A 23 4.27 0.71 -25.43
C ILE A 23 3.94 -0.12 -24.19
N SER A 24 4.59 -1.28 -24.00
CA SER A 24 4.37 -2.12 -22.81
C SER A 24 4.83 -1.43 -21.53
N CYS A 25 5.96 -0.73 -21.54
CA CYS A 25 6.44 0.02 -20.37
C CYS A 25 5.48 1.18 -20.04
N MET A 26 5.04 1.93 -21.04
CA MET A 26 4.05 2.99 -20.86
C MET A 26 2.73 2.44 -20.31
N GLY A 27 2.25 1.33 -20.87
CA GLY A 27 1.05 0.65 -20.38
C GLY A 27 1.15 0.25 -18.91
N LEU A 28 2.23 -0.44 -18.52
CA LEU A 28 2.47 -0.84 -17.12
C LEU A 28 2.54 0.38 -16.19
N PHE A 29 3.24 1.42 -16.60
CA PHE A 29 3.35 2.67 -15.84
C PHE A 29 1.97 3.31 -15.64
N SER A 30 1.22 3.51 -16.73
CA SER A 30 -0.12 4.11 -16.69
C SER A 30 -1.10 3.28 -15.88
N THR A 31 -1.09 1.94 -16.01
CA THR A 31 -1.95 1.06 -15.19
C THR A 31 -1.64 1.20 -13.71
N ASN A 32 -0.36 1.16 -13.31
CA ASN A 32 0.04 1.30 -11.91
C ASN A 32 -0.22 2.69 -11.35
N LEU A 33 -0.21 3.74 -12.18
CA LEU A 33 -0.46 5.12 -11.75
C LEU A 33 -1.93 5.53 -11.84
N SER A 34 -2.76 4.77 -12.54
CA SER A 34 -4.15 5.13 -12.89
C SER A 34 -4.99 5.59 -11.69
N TYR A 35 -4.93 4.85 -10.58
CA TYR A 35 -5.70 5.18 -9.37
C TYR A 35 -5.15 6.38 -8.59
N HIS A 36 -3.94 6.83 -8.91
CA HIS A 36 -3.35 8.06 -8.40
C HIS A 36 -3.57 9.26 -9.33
N LEU A 37 -3.84 9.05 -10.62
CA LEU A 37 -4.18 10.13 -11.56
C LEU A 37 -5.63 10.59 -11.39
N PHE A 38 -6.53 9.65 -11.10
CA PHE A 38 -7.97 9.89 -10.98
C PHE A 38 -8.52 9.34 -9.66
N PRO A 39 -8.00 9.80 -8.50
CA PRO A 39 -8.30 9.18 -7.21
C PRO A 39 -9.78 9.25 -6.82
N GLU A 40 -10.53 10.27 -7.26
CA GLU A 40 -11.98 10.37 -7.02
C GLU A 40 -12.75 9.25 -7.73
N GLN A 41 -12.47 9.02 -9.02
CA GLN A 41 -13.23 8.07 -9.85
C GLN A 41 -12.81 6.61 -9.66
N THR A 42 -11.67 6.36 -8.99
CA THR A 42 -11.10 5.02 -8.86
C THR A 42 -10.90 4.64 -7.40
N PHE A 43 -10.00 5.33 -6.71
CA PHE A 43 -9.61 5.01 -5.35
C PHE A 43 -10.74 5.25 -4.33
N LYS A 44 -11.38 6.42 -4.39
CA LYS A 44 -12.46 6.76 -3.46
C LYS A 44 -13.65 5.80 -3.61
N LEU A 45 -14.07 5.49 -4.84
CA LEU A 45 -15.16 4.54 -5.10
C LEU A 45 -14.93 3.16 -4.43
N LEU A 46 -13.67 2.71 -4.34
CA LEU A 46 -13.32 1.43 -3.74
C LEU A 46 -13.22 1.49 -2.20
N HIS A 47 -12.91 2.66 -1.66
CA HIS A 47 -12.61 2.84 -0.24
C HIS A 47 -13.66 3.64 0.51
N GLU A 48 -14.64 4.25 -0.14
CA GLU A 48 -15.65 5.08 0.51
C GLU A 48 -16.47 4.25 1.50
N CYS A 49 -16.69 4.81 2.69
CA CYS A 49 -17.61 4.24 3.66
C CYS A 49 -19.04 4.60 3.30
N TRP A 50 -19.97 3.67 3.47
CA TRP A 50 -21.39 3.88 3.18
C TRP A 50 -22.22 3.62 4.43
N SER A 51 -23.19 4.49 4.68
CA SER A 51 -24.17 4.34 5.77
C SER A 51 -25.55 4.69 5.23
N GLY A 52 -26.54 3.81 5.44
CA GLY A 52 -27.91 4.04 4.94
C GLY A 52 -28.02 4.16 3.41
N GLY A 53 -27.10 3.57 2.65
CA GLY A 53 -27.11 3.64 1.18
C GLY A 53 -26.57 4.95 0.61
N GLN A 54 -25.98 5.82 1.43
CA GLN A 54 -25.28 7.04 1.01
C GLN A 54 -23.81 7.01 1.46
N PRO A 55 -22.91 7.74 0.77
CA PRO A 55 -21.56 7.98 1.26
C PRO A 55 -21.58 8.57 2.67
N ALA A 56 -20.83 7.98 3.57
CA ALA A 56 -20.68 8.50 4.92
C ALA A 56 -19.85 9.79 4.88
N GLU A 57 -20.31 10.81 5.59
CA GLU A 57 -19.53 12.03 5.77
C GLU A 57 -18.45 11.84 6.84
N LEU A 58 -17.33 12.52 6.65
CA LEU A 58 -16.29 12.58 7.69
C LEU A 58 -16.77 13.51 8.80
N SER A 59 -16.64 13.08 10.06
CA SER A 59 -17.01 13.91 11.19
C SER A 59 -16.20 15.22 11.24
N GLN A 60 -16.77 16.26 11.84
CA GLN A 60 -16.07 17.54 12.03
C GLN A 60 -14.81 17.39 12.89
N LYS A 61 -14.82 16.45 13.85
CA LYS A 61 -13.67 16.13 14.68
C LYS A 61 -12.52 15.60 13.82
N LEU A 62 -12.76 14.57 13.00
CA LEU A 62 -11.73 13.99 12.15
C LEU A 62 -11.27 14.93 11.04
N TYR A 63 -12.17 15.77 10.53
CA TYR A 63 -11.78 16.85 9.62
C TYR A 63 -10.82 17.84 10.31
N GLY A 64 -11.10 18.24 11.55
CA GLY A 64 -10.19 19.05 12.35
C GLY A 64 -8.82 18.41 12.56
N VAL A 65 -8.79 17.13 12.95
CA VAL A 65 -7.52 16.36 13.09
C VAL A 65 -6.75 16.32 11.77
N PHE A 66 -7.44 16.14 10.64
CA PHE A 66 -6.80 16.16 9.33
C PHE A 66 -6.18 17.52 9.00
N GLN A 67 -6.88 18.62 9.28
CA GLN A 67 -6.35 19.97 9.07
C GLN A 67 -5.13 20.26 9.96
N ASP A 68 -5.19 19.89 11.24
CA ASP A 68 -4.06 19.97 12.16
C ASP A 68 -2.84 19.24 11.59
N VAL A 69 -3.02 18.03 11.07
CA VAL A 69 -1.90 17.25 10.52
C VAL A 69 -1.33 17.90 9.26
N LEU A 70 -2.16 18.47 8.38
CA LEU A 70 -1.66 19.21 7.22
C LEU A 70 -0.80 20.41 7.66
N GLN A 71 -1.20 21.10 8.72
CA GLN A 71 -0.42 22.19 9.29
C GLN A 71 0.89 21.69 9.93
N ASP A 72 0.81 20.68 10.79
CA ASP A 72 1.96 20.09 11.50
C ASP A 72 3.01 19.51 10.55
N THR A 73 2.57 18.99 9.39
CA THR A 73 3.47 18.40 8.38
C THR A 73 4.03 19.41 7.38
N ASP A 74 3.71 20.71 7.51
CA ASP A 74 4.20 21.80 6.66
C ASP A 74 4.03 21.50 5.15
N VAL A 75 2.79 21.18 4.74
CA VAL A 75 2.48 21.02 3.32
C VAL A 75 2.27 22.38 2.65
N LYS A 76 2.93 22.59 1.50
CA LYS A 76 2.89 23.88 0.78
C LYS A 76 1.50 24.29 0.27
N SER A 77 0.64 23.32 -0.01
CA SER A 77 -0.71 23.56 -0.55
C SER A 77 -1.68 22.58 0.11
N THR A 78 -2.31 23.01 1.19
CA THR A 78 -3.32 22.22 1.92
C THR A 78 -4.51 21.86 1.01
N ASN A 79 -4.91 22.78 0.11
CA ASN A 79 -5.98 22.58 -0.87
C ASN A 79 -5.76 21.41 -1.83
N SER A 80 -4.51 20.93 -1.96
CA SER A 80 -4.20 19.75 -2.77
C SER A 80 -4.51 18.42 -2.08
N TYR A 81 -4.92 18.44 -0.81
CA TYR A 81 -5.28 17.26 -0.03
C TYR A 81 -6.73 17.35 0.43
N ARG A 82 -7.48 16.26 0.27
CA ARG A 82 -8.87 16.16 0.72
C ARG A 82 -9.07 14.89 1.51
N ALA A 83 -9.83 14.97 2.59
CA ALA A 83 -10.18 13.81 3.41
C ALA A 83 -11.59 13.30 3.07
N PHE A 84 -11.81 11.99 3.25
CA PHE A 84 -13.12 11.36 3.14
C PHE A 84 -13.24 10.20 4.14
N ALA A 85 -14.48 9.78 4.45
CA ALA A 85 -14.70 8.62 5.31
C ALA A 85 -14.37 7.33 4.54
N ALA A 86 -13.37 6.58 5.01
CA ALA A 86 -12.96 5.34 4.38
C ALA A 86 -13.48 4.10 5.10
N SER A 87 -13.90 3.11 4.33
CA SER A 87 -14.18 1.77 4.82
C SER A 87 -12.87 1.07 5.23
N GLY A 88 -12.95 0.31 6.32
CA GLY A 88 -11.82 -0.35 6.95
C GLY A 88 -11.46 0.26 8.31
N PHE A 89 -10.27 -0.09 8.81
CA PHE A 89 -9.84 0.28 10.17
C PHE A 89 -8.55 1.12 10.19
N LEU A 90 -7.95 1.39 9.02
CA LEU A 90 -6.71 2.15 8.90
C LEU A 90 -6.83 3.21 7.80
N PRO A 91 -6.18 4.37 7.96
CA PRO A 91 -6.10 5.35 6.90
C PRO A 91 -5.48 4.79 5.62
N VAL A 92 -5.97 5.29 4.49
CA VAL A 92 -5.50 4.93 3.15
C VAL A 92 -5.35 6.20 2.31
N SER A 93 -4.47 6.19 1.32
CA SER A 93 -4.29 7.36 0.46
C SER A 93 -3.98 7.05 -1.00
N ALA A 94 -4.38 7.98 -1.87
CA ALA A 94 -4.02 8.00 -3.28
C ALA A 94 -3.99 9.42 -3.83
N GLY A 95 -3.49 9.58 -5.05
CA GLY A 95 -3.35 10.88 -5.70
C GLY A 95 -1.90 11.37 -5.81
N ILE A 96 -1.77 12.54 -6.43
CA ILE A 96 -0.51 13.25 -6.65
C ILE A 96 -0.77 14.73 -6.32
N PRO A 97 -0.18 15.29 -5.25
CA PRO A 97 -0.58 16.62 -4.74
C PRO A 97 -0.40 17.77 -5.74
N TRP A 98 0.57 17.67 -6.65
CA TRP A 98 0.82 18.74 -7.64
C TRP A 98 0.00 18.60 -8.93
N LEU A 99 -0.87 17.60 -9.04
CA LEU A 99 -1.82 17.47 -10.15
C LEU A 99 -3.16 18.11 -9.79
N PRO A 100 -3.97 18.54 -10.79
CA PRO A 100 -5.28 19.15 -10.54
C PRO A 100 -6.26 18.28 -9.73
N ALA A 101 -6.17 16.96 -9.85
CA ALA A 101 -7.00 16.04 -9.07
C ALA A 101 -6.61 16.00 -7.57
N GLY A 102 -5.42 16.47 -7.23
CA GLY A 102 -4.86 16.48 -5.90
C GLY A 102 -4.64 15.08 -5.33
N SER A 103 -4.76 14.98 -4.01
CA SER A 103 -4.66 13.73 -3.26
C SER A 103 -5.82 13.56 -2.29
N LEU A 104 -6.19 12.30 -2.08
CA LEU A 104 -7.24 11.87 -1.17
C LEU A 104 -6.65 11.07 -0.02
N VAL A 105 -7.09 11.37 1.19
CA VAL A 105 -6.78 10.61 2.40
C VAL A 105 -8.09 10.09 2.98
N GLY A 106 -8.26 8.78 2.92
CA GLY A 106 -9.40 8.09 3.53
C GLY A 106 -9.14 7.89 5.02
N ILE A 107 -10.04 8.39 5.87
CA ILE A 107 -9.94 8.26 7.33
C ILE A 107 -11.09 7.37 7.81
N PRO A 108 -10.79 6.28 8.53
CA PRO A 108 -11.82 5.39 9.05
C PRO A 108 -12.71 6.04 10.12
N PRO A 109 -14.04 5.82 10.09
CA PRO A 109 -14.95 6.30 11.13
C PRO A 109 -14.61 5.82 12.55
N ASN A 110 -13.95 4.67 12.71
CA ASN A 110 -13.56 4.21 14.05
C ASN A 110 -12.57 5.15 14.76
N PHE A 111 -11.94 6.09 14.04
CA PHE A 111 -11.10 7.14 14.65
C PHE A 111 -11.93 8.18 15.41
N ASP A 112 -13.24 8.26 15.18
CA ASP A 112 -14.11 9.10 16.01
C ASP A 112 -14.22 8.61 17.45
N SER A 113 -14.05 7.30 17.66
CA SER A 113 -14.13 6.69 18.99
C SER A 113 -13.03 7.19 19.92
N THR A 114 -13.39 7.55 21.14
CA THR A 114 -12.44 7.86 22.23
C THR A 114 -12.39 6.73 23.25
N ALA A 115 -11.48 6.84 24.22
CA ALA A 115 -11.41 5.88 25.32
C ALA A 115 -12.72 5.85 26.13
N GLU A 116 -13.39 7.00 26.24
CA GLU A 116 -14.65 7.21 26.96
C GLU A 116 -15.88 6.92 26.08
N ASP A 117 -15.81 7.26 24.79
CA ASP A 117 -16.90 7.05 23.82
C ASP A 117 -16.47 6.10 22.70
N LYS A 118 -16.66 4.80 22.94
CA LYS A 118 -16.32 3.74 21.98
C LYS A 118 -17.50 3.38 21.04
N LYS A 119 -18.54 4.23 20.93
CA LYS A 119 -19.76 3.93 20.14
C LYS A 119 -19.49 3.82 18.64
N GLY A 120 -18.59 4.65 18.11
CA GLY A 120 -18.26 4.65 16.67
C GLY A 120 -17.76 3.31 16.13
N ILE A 121 -17.25 2.40 16.97
CA ILE A 121 -16.88 1.03 16.57
C ILE A 121 -18.08 0.07 16.61
N VAL A 122 -18.96 0.23 17.61
CA VAL A 122 -20.11 -0.67 17.85
C VAL A 122 -21.21 -0.46 16.82
N ASP A 123 -21.36 0.78 16.35
CA ASP A 123 -22.40 1.16 15.38
C ASP A 123 -22.12 0.64 13.96
N HIS A 124 -20.94 0.03 13.74
CA HIS A 124 -20.59 -0.61 12.48
C HIS A 124 -20.63 -2.14 12.59
N VAL A 125 -21.38 -2.76 11.67
CA VAL A 125 -21.47 -4.22 11.57
C VAL A 125 -20.13 -4.78 11.09
N VAL A 126 -19.37 -5.38 12.00
CA VAL A 126 -18.12 -6.07 11.68
C VAL A 126 -18.41 -7.57 11.57
N VAL A 127 -18.27 -8.11 10.36
CA VAL A 127 -18.52 -9.53 10.08
C VAL A 127 -17.18 -10.26 9.89
N ILE A 128 -16.95 -11.30 10.69
CA ILE A 128 -15.79 -12.19 10.60
C ILE A 128 -16.30 -13.62 10.35
N ASN A 129 -15.83 -14.25 9.27
CA ASN A 129 -16.28 -15.59 8.86
C ASN A 129 -17.82 -15.72 8.72
N GLY A 130 -18.49 -14.67 8.25
CA GLY A 130 -19.95 -14.64 8.10
C GLY A 130 -20.72 -14.50 9.40
N LYS A 131 -20.06 -14.20 10.52
CA LYS A 131 -20.68 -13.91 11.82
C LYS A 131 -20.35 -12.50 12.26
N GLU A 132 -21.33 -11.80 12.79
CA GLU A 132 -21.11 -10.51 13.43
C GLU A 132 -20.25 -10.71 14.69
N VAL A 133 -19.36 -9.75 14.92
CA VAL A 133 -18.55 -9.72 16.15
C VAL A 133 -19.46 -9.42 17.32
N ASP A 134 -19.46 -10.31 18.31
CA ASP A 134 -20.05 -10.04 19.61
C ASP A 134 -19.13 -9.07 20.38
N TRP A 135 -19.54 -7.80 20.47
CA TRP A 135 -18.77 -6.74 21.11
C TRP A 135 -18.70 -6.87 22.64
N ASP A 136 -19.56 -7.68 23.25
CA ASP A 136 -19.60 -7.91 24.69
C ASP A 136 -18.77 -9.14 25.11
N SER A 137 -18.35 -9.96 24.13
CA SER A 137 -17.39 -11.05 24.36
C SER A 137 -16.00 -10.52 24.74
N ASN A 138 -15.18 -11.36 25.39
CA ASN A 138 -13.80 -11.02 25.74
C ASN A 138 -12.98 -10.60 24.52
N GLU A 139 -13.12 -11.32 23.40
CA GLU A 139 -12.46 -11.01 22.14
C GLU A 139 -13.01 -9.73 21.49
N GLY A 140 -14.31 -9.47 21.62
CA GLY A 140 -14.97 -8.25 21.16
C GLY A 140 -14.49 -7.01 21.90
N ILE A 141 -14.41 -7.07 23.23
CA ILE A 141 -13.88 -6.01 24.08
C ILE A 141 -12.42 -5.73 23.72
N ALA A 142 -11.60 -6.78 23.59
CA ALA A 142 -10.20 -6.64 23.19
C ALA A 142 -10.06 -6.04 21.78
N LEU A 143 -10.92 -6.44 20.83
CA LEU A 143 -10.91 -5.90 19.47
C LEU A 143 -11.29 -4.42 19.47
N LYS A 144 -12.32 -4.05 20.25
CA LYS A 144 -12.78 -2.66 20.43
C LYS A 144 -11.66 -1.77 20.96
N GLU A 145 -10.92 -2.25 21.96
CA GLU A 145 -9.76 -1.55 22.51
C GLU A 145 -8.64 -1.38 21.47
N ALA A 146 -8.35 -2.41 20.68
CA ALA A 146 -7.34 -2.36 19.62
C ALA A 146 -7.74 -1.45 18.42
N LEU A 147 -9.02 -1.08 18.31
CA LEU A 147 -9.55 -0.22 17.25
C LEU A 147 -9.78 1.24 17.69
N THR A 148 -9.73 1.51 18.98
CA THR A 148 -9.81 2.87 19.54
C THR A 148 -8.40 3.44 19.57
N PHE A 149 -8.13 4.61 18.97
CA PHE A 149 -6.79 5.21 18.91
C PHE A 149 -6.75 6.54 19.68
N SER A 150 -5.64 6.84 20.38
CA SER A 150 -5.40 8.18 20.93
C SER A 150 -5.30 9.22 19.82
N LEU A 151 -5.45 10.51 20.18
CA LEU A 151 -5.32 11.61 19.22
C LEU A 151 -3.93 11.60 18.55
N GLU A 152 -2.88 11.32 19.31
CA GLU A 152 -1.50 11.24 18.83
C GLU A 152 -1.34 10.11 17.81
N ALA A 153 -1.94 8.94 18.08
CA ALA A 153 -1.92 7.81 17.16
C ALA A 153 -2.71 8.10 15.88
N GLN A 154 -3.84 8.80 15.99
CA GLN A 154 -4.62 9.26 14.85
C GLN A 154 -3.83 10.24 13.98
N LYS A 155 -3.22 11.26 14.60
CA LYS A 155 -2.36 12.24 13.93
C LYS A 155 -1.20 11.56 13.21
N PHE A 156 -0.50 10.64 13.87
CA PHE A 156 0.55 9.85 13.24
C PHE A 156 0.06 9.06 12.02
N ALA A 157 -1.06 8.35 12.17
CA ALA A 157 -1.63 7.52 11.12
C ALA A 157 -2.04 8.32 9.88
N ILE A 158 -2.52 9.55 10.05
CA ILE A 158 -2.83 10.47 8.95
C ILE A 158 -1.55 11.07 8.36
N ALA A 159 -0.58 11.47 9.20
CA ALA A 159 0.67 12.08 8.75
C ALA A 159 1.51 11.14 7.88
N ARG A 160 1.53 9.83 8.17
CA ARG A 160 2.24 8.87 7.32
C ARG A 160 1.66 8.80 5.90
N GLU A 161 0.35 8.94 5.75
CA GLU A 161 -0.31 8.93 4.44
C GLU A 161 -0.01 10.23 3.68
N ILE A 162 -0.04 11.38 4.35
CA ILE A 162 0.38 12.66 3.77
C ILE A 162 1.87 12.60 3.36
N ALA A 163 2.73 12.05 4.21
CA ALA A 163 4.15 11.88 3.91
C ALA A 163 4.38 10.93 2.72
N TYR A 164 3.58 9.86 2.60
CA TYR A 164 3.62 8.96 1.46
C TYR A 164 3.31 9.71 0.15
N LEU A 165 2.22 10.48 0.12
CA LEU A 165 1.79 11.26 -1.05
C LEU A 165 2.80 12.37 -1.42
N ARG A 166 3.22 13.18 -0.45
CA ARG A 166 4.13 14.32 -0.65
C ARG A 166 5.47 13.90 -1.27
N ASN A 167 5.96 12.72 -0.93
CA ASN A 167 7.26 12.22 -1.40
C ASN A 167 7.24 11.63 -2.82
N GLY A 168 6.12 11.71 -3.54
CA GLY A 168 6.00 11.09 -4.87
C GLY A 168 6.08 9.57 -4.83
N SER A 169 5.76 8.96 -3.68
CA SER A 169 5.77 7.50 -3.50
C SER A 169 4.89 6.75 -4.50
N PRO A 170 3.69 7.25 -4.88
CA PRO A 170 2.91 6.70 -6.00
C PRO A 170 3.70 6.54 -7.30
N LEU A 171 4.45 7.60 -7.67
CA LEU A 171 5.25 7.62 -8.89
C LEU A 171 6.43 6.65 -8.78
N ALA A 172 7.13 6.65 -7.64
CA ALA A 172 8.25 5.75 -7.38
C ALA A 172 7.84 4.27 -7.48
N SER A 173 6.69 3.91 -6.92
CA SER A 173 6.13 2.56 -6.99
C SER A 173 5.74 2.19 -8.44
N ALA A 174 5.12 3.11 -9.19
CA ALA A 174 4.67 2.85 -10.56
C ALA A 174 5.81 2.58 -11.55
N ILE A 175 7.02 3.13 -11.31
CA ILE A 175 8.20 2.98 -12.19
C ILE A 175 8.84 1.58 -12.09
N VAL A 176 8.64 0.84 -11.00
CA VAL A 176 9.34 -0.43 -10.77
C VAL A 176 9.06 -1.45 -11.87
N ALA A 177 7.78 -1.64 -12.24
CA ALA A 177 7.38 -2.59 -13.27
C ALA A 177 7.98 -2.29 -14.67
N PRO A 178 7.83 -1.07 -15.23
CA PRO A 178 8.44 -0.75 -16.53
C PRO A 178 9.97 -0.80 -16.50
N ALA A 179 10.62 -0.37 -15.40
CA ALA A 179 12.07 -0.47 -15.27
C ALA A 179 12.55 -1.94 -15.31
N CYS A 180 11.88 -2.83 -14.58
CA CYS A 180 12.20 -4.25 -14.58
C CYS A 180 11.92 -4.91 -15.94
N LEU A 181 10.82 -4.54 -16.62
CA LEU A 181 10.52 -5.04 -17.96
C LEU A 181 11.60 -4.64 -18.97
N ALA A 182 11.97 -3.36 -18.99
CA ALA A 182 13.02 -2.84 -19.86
C ALA A 182 14.38 -3.49 -19.56
N GLY A 183 14.76 -3.59 -18.29
CA GLY A 183 15.97 -4.28 -17.85
C GLY A 183 16.00 -5.74 -18.29
N THR A 184 14.91 -6.47 -18.08
CA THR A 184 14.78 -7.88 -18.50
C THR A 184 14.95 -8.04 -20.02
N PHE A 185 14.33 -7.16 -20.80
CA PHE A 185 14.46 -7.17 -22.26
C PHE A 185 15.92 -6.93 -22.71
N LEU A 186 16.59 -5.92 -22.14
CA LEU A 186 17.96 -5.58 -22.47
C LEU A 186 18.93 -6.69 -22.06
N CYS A 187 18.83 -7.19 -20.83
CA CYS A 187 19.62 -8.31 -20.34
C CYS A 187 19.46 -9.55 -21.22
N GLY A 188 18.22 -9.90 -21.60
CA GLY A 188 17.98 -11.02 -22.51
C GLY A 188 18.66 -10.84 -23.86
N ARG A 189 18.68 -9.62 -24.42
CA ARG A 189 19.40 -9.34 -25.67
C ARG A 189 20.92 -9.52 -25.51
N VAL A 190 21.48 -8.98 -24.43
CA VAL A 190 22.92 -9.05 -24.12
C VAL A 190 23.36 -10.50 -23.90
N ILE A 191 22.65 -11.27 -23.07
CA ILE A 191 22.94 -12.68 -22.81
C ILE A 191 22.93 -13.50 -24.09
N LYS A 192 21.91 -13.33 -24.95
CA LYS A 192 21.85 -14.03 -26.24
C LYS A 192 22.96 -13.64 -27.21
N LEU A 193 23.45 -12.41 -27.14
CA LEU A 193 24.59 -11.95 -27.95
C LEU A 193 25.88 -12.62 -27.47
N HIS A 194 26.15 -12.58 -26.16
CA HIS A 194 27.34 -13.18 -25.56
C HIS A 194 27.41 -14.71 -25.74
N LEU A 195 26.27 -15.40 -25.65
CA LEU A 195 26.22 -16.85 -25.85
C LEU A 195 26.18 -17.29 -27.32
N GLY A 196 26.28 -16.36 -28.29
CA GLY A 196 26.14 -16.66 -29.72
C GLY A 196 24.75 -17.16 -30.13
N LEU A 197 23.78 -17.13 -29.23
CA LEU A 197 22.42 -17.65 -29.43
C LEU A 197 21.57 -16.75 -30.32
N SER A 198 22.03 -15.56 -30.70
CA SER A 198 21.31 -14.64 -31.58
C SER A 198 20.93 -15.28 -32.93
N SER A 199 21.84 -16.07 -33.49
CA SER A 199 21.66 -16.83 -34.74
C SER A 199 21.45 -18.33 -34.50
N GLY A 200 21.37 -18.76 -33.23
CA GLY A 200 21.32 -20.17 -32.84
C GLY A 200 19.95 -20.85 -32.99
N PRO A 201 19.87 -22.16 -32.67
CA PRO A 201 18.65 -22.97 -32.73
C PRO A 201 17.46 -22.33 -32.01
N MET A 202 16.26 -22.51 -32.56
CA MET A 202 15.04 -21.89 -32.01
C MET A 202 14.74 -22.33 -30.58
N ILE A 203 15.01 -23.60 -30.24
CA ILE A 203 14.79 -24.17 -28.91
C ILE A 203 15.68 -23.49 -27.86
N LEU A 204 16.98 -23.37 -28.12
CA LEU A 204 17.92 -22.73 -27.19
C LEU A 204 17.59 -21.24 -26.97
N ARG A 205 17.16 -20.54 -28.03
CA ARG A 205 16.67 -19.15 -27.89
C ARG A 205 15.39 -19.07 -27.05
N GLY A 206 14.48 -20.02 -27.23
CA GLY A 206 13.26 -20.14 -26.43
C GLY A 206 13.58 -20.35 -24.95
N LEU A 207 14.46 -21.31 -24.64
CA LEU A 207 14.88 -21.62 -23.28
C LEU A 207 15.59 -20.42 -22.61
N CYS A 208 16.52 -19.78 -23.32
CA CYS A 208 17.20 -18.59 -22.83
C CYS A 208 16.22 -17.43 -22.55
N ASN A 209 15.23 -17.19 -23.42
CA ASN A 209 14.19 -16.20 -23.17
C ASN A 209 13.34 -16.54 -21.94
N LEU A 210 12.98 -17.82 -21.76
CA LEU A 210 12.18 -18.27 -20.62
C LEU A 210 12.93 -18.07 -19.30
N ILE A 211 14.21 -18.46 -19.25
CA ILE A 211 15.08 -18.26 -18.08
C ILE A 211 15.23 -16.77 -17.79
N THR A 212 15.50 -15.95 -18.81
CA THR A 212 15.63 -14.50 -18.63
C THR A 212 14.32 -13.89 -18.13
N ALA A 213 13.18 -14.31 -18.67
CA ALA A 213 11.86 -13.82 -18.24
C ALA A 213 11.55 -14.22 -16.79
N ALA A 214 11.86 -15.46 -16.40
CA ALA A 214 11.70 -15.92 -15.02
C ALA A 214 12.60 -15.13 -14.06
N GLY A 215 13.87 -14.90 -14.42
CA GLY A 215 14.80 -14.08 -13.65
C GLY A 215 14.34 -12.61 -13.54
N GLY A 216 13.83 -12.05 -14.63
CA GLY A 216 13.26 -10.71 -14.68
C GLY A 216 12.02 -10.56 -13.78
N LEU A 217 11.15 -11.56 -13.77
CA LEU A 217 9.99 -11.59 -12.88
C LEU A 217 10.39 -11.66 -11.41
N MET A 218 11.40 -12.49 -11.07
CA MET A 218 11.93 -12.55 -9.71
C MET A 218 12.55 -11.20 -9.30
N PHE A 219 13.34 -10.59 -10.18
CA PHE A 219 13.93 -9.27 -9.94
C PHE A 219 12.86 -8.19 -9.74
N TYR A 220 11.76 -8.25 -10.50
CA TYR A 220 10.61 -7.37 -10.29
C TYR A 220 10.02 -7.52 -8.90
N TYR A 221 9.76 -8.75 -8.42
CA TYR A 221 9.21 -8.94 -7.08
C TYR A 221 10.15 -8.41 -6.00
N LEU A 222 11.44 -8.70 -6.08
CA LEU A 222 12.43 -8.18 -5.13
C LEU A 222 12.50 -6.66 -5.14
N SER A 223 12.55 -6.05 -6.33
CA SER A 223 12.62 -4.59 -6.48
C SER A 223 11.34 -3.91 -5.99
N TYR A 224 10.18 -4.51 -6.24
CA TYR A 224 8.90 -3.99 -5.79
C TYR A 224 8.77 -4.07 -4.27
N ASP A 225 9.06 -5.23 -3.68
CA ASP A 225 8.98 -5.41 -2.24
C ASP A 225 10.01 -4.51 -1.51
N ALA A 226 11.23 -4.34 -2.06
CA ALA A 226 12.23 -3.41 -1.53
C ALA A 226 11.79 -1.94 -1.66
N MET A 227 11.15 -1.57 -2.77
CA MET A 227 10.58 -0.23 -2.95
C MET A 227 9.45 0.02 -1.95
N THR A 228 8.51 -0.90 -1.80
CA THR A 228 7.43 -0.81 -0.81
C THR A 228 8.00 -0.64 0.60
N TYR A 229 8.99 -1.46 0.98
CA TYR A 229 9.70 -1.36 2.24
C TYR A 229 10.30 0.03 2.46
N HIS A 230 11.03 0.54 1.46
CA HIS A 230 11.65 1.85 1.55
C HIS A 230 10.62 2.98 1.72
N LEU A 231 9.53 2.95 0.93
CA LEU A 231 8.49 3.96 0.96
C LEU A 231 7.69 3.93 2.27
N ASP A 232 7.37 2.75 2.78
CA ASP A 232 6.72 2.55 4.09
C ASP A 232 7.56 3.15 5.23
N CYS A 233 8.83 2.76 5.31
CA CYS A 233 9.73 3.25 6.36
C CYS A 233 9.99 4.75 6.23
N LYS A 234 10.10 5.27 5.00
CA LYS A 234 10.29 6.71 4.76
C LYS A 234 9.06 7.51 5.20
N ALA A 235 7.86 7.05 4.91
CA ALA A 235 6.62 7.68 5.32
C ALA A 235 6.47 7.71 6.85
N ASP A 236 6.69 6.56 7.50
CA ASP A 236 6.65 6.45 8.97
C ASP A 236 7.68 7.32 9.65
N ARG A 237 8.93 7.29 9.17
CA ARG A 237 10.00 8.11 9.74
C ARG A 237 9.61 9.58 9.66
N ARG A 238 9.14 10.03 8.50
CA ARG A 238 8.70 11.43 8.30
C ARG A 238 7.58 11.81 9.27
N ALA A 239 6.56 10.96 9.42
CA ALA A 239 5.47 11.19 10.35
C ALA A 239 5.94 11.23 11.81
N ALA A 240 6.76 10.26 12.24
CA ALA A 240 7.28 10.21 13.60
C ALA A 240 8.21 11.38 13.93
N THR A 241 8.96 11.91 12.96
CA THR A 241 9.86 13.05 13.18
C THR A 241 9.16 14.41 13.22
N VAL A 242 7.84 14.48 13.00
CA VAL A 242 7.08 15.74 13.11
C VAL A 242 7.18 16.31 14.52
N SER A 243 6.93 15.48 15.54
CA SER A 243 7.13 15.85 16.93
C SER A 243 7.22 14.60 17.82
N LYS A 244 7.58 14.81 19.09
CA LYS A 244 7.59 13.73 20.11
C LYS A 244 6.23 13.06 20.25
N ASP A 245 5.14 13.80 20.10
CA ASP A 245 3.78 13.25 20.24
C ASP A 245 3.40 12.40 19.03
N TYR A 246 3.81 12.78 17.82
CA TYR A 246 3.68 11.91 16.64
C TYR A 246 4.48 10.63 16.77
N ALA A 247 5.71 10.69 17.33
CA ALA A 247 6.50 9.49 17.58
C ALA A 247 5.83 8.55 18.61
N LYS A 248 5.31 9.07 19.73
CA LYS A 248 4.53 8.29 20.70
C LYS A 248 3.28 7.67 20.06
N GLY A 249 2.53 8.49 19.32
CA GLY A 249 1.36 8.04 18.58
C GLY A 249 1.67 6.93 17.57
N GLY A 250 2.84 7.00 16.92
CA GLY A 250 3.29 5.96 16.00
C GLY A 250 3.60 4.62 16.66
N VAL A 251 4.16 4.63 17.87
CA VAL A 251 4.36 3.40 18.66
C VAL A 251 2.99 2.78 19.01
N GLU A 252 2.08 3.57 19.58
CA GLU A 252 0.73 3.12 19.93
C GLU A 252 -0.02 2.58 18.69
N PHE A 253 0.04 3.31 17.58
CA PHE A 253 -0.63 2.93 16.34
C PHE A 253 -0.23 1.52 15.89
N TYR A 254 1.07 1.20 15.87
CA TYR A 254 1.51 -0.13 15.48
C TYR A 254 1.24 -1.20 16.53
N ASP A 255 1.35 -0.89 17.82
CA ASP A 255 0.98 -1.84 18.87
C ASP A 255 -0.51 -2.20 18.79
N LYS A 256 -1.39 -1.24 18.49
CA LYS A 256 -2.82 -1.47 18.26
C LYS A 256 -3.09 -2.28 16.99
N ILE A 257 -2.39 -2.02 15.89
CA ILE A 257 -2.47 -2.88 14.68
C ILE A 257 -2.06 -4.32 14.98
N LEU A 258 -0.93 -4.50 15.68
CA LEU A 258 -0.42 -5.82 16.04
C LEU A 258 -1.40 -6.56 16.96
N SER A 259 -1.97 -5.85 17.95
CA SER A 259 -2.99 -6.39 18.86
C SER A 259 -4.25 -6.81 18.09
N ARG A 260 -4.81 -5.91 17.27
CA ARG A 260 -5.96 -6.19 16.41
C ARG A 260 -5.72 -7.43 15.56
N ASN A 261 -4.58 -7.53 14.91
CA ASN A 261 -4.24 -8.66 14.06
C ASN A 261 -4.14 -9.98 14.84
N ARG A 262 -3.62 -9.97 16.08
CA ARG A 262 -3.61 -11.15 16.96
C ARG A 262 -5.03 -11.58 17.37
N ILE A 263 -5.91 -10.62 17.65
CA ILE A 263 -7.31 -10.89 18.00
C ILE A 263 -8.06 -11.46 16.79
N LEU A 264 -7.92 -10.83 15.62
CA LEU A 264 -8.49 -11.33 14.36
C LEU A 264 -7.95 -12.72 14.01
N ARG A 265 -6.69 -13.02 14.31
CA ARG A 265 -6.12 -14.37 14.16
C ARG A 265 -6.90 -15.42 14.94
N GLY A 266 -7.37 -15.09 16.15
CA GLY A 266 -8.23 -15.95 16.97
C GLY A 266 -9.65 -16.04 16.42
N LEU A 267 -10.29 -14.89 16.21
CA LEU A 267 -11.67 -14.78 15.74
C LEU A 267 -11.92 -15.47 14.38
N MET A 268 -10.91 -15.48 13.51
CA MET A 268 -11.00 -16.13 12.19
C MET A 268 -10.81 -17.66 12.23
N GLY A 269 -10.56 -18.26 13.40
CA GLY A 269 -10.38 -19.70 13.55
C GLY A 269 -9.27 -20.25 12.63
N LYS A 270 -9.58 -21.26 11.80
CA LYS A 270 -8.60 -21.90 10.89
C LYS A 270 -8.05 -20.96 9.81
N GLN A 271 -8.72 -19.86 9.51
CA GLN A 271 -8.25 -18.88 8.51
C GLN A 271 -7.26 -17.88 9.09
N GLY A 272 -7.40 -17.55 10.38
CA GLY A 272 -6.57 -16.54 11.04
C GLY A 272 -5.06 -16.83 10.95
N PRO A 273 -4.58 -18.05 11.30
CA PRO A 273 -3.17 -18.42 11.17
C PRO A 273 -2.62 -18.38 9.73
N LYS A 274 -3.47 -18.34 8.69
CA LYS A 274 -3.03 -18.18 7.30
C LYS A 274 -2.78 -16.72 6.92
N MET A 275 -3.37 -15.78 7.67
CA MET A 275 -3.30 -14.35 7.40
C MET A 275 -2.40 -13.60 8.40
N TYR A 276 -2.41 -14.01 9.67
CA TYR A 276 -1.71 -13.32 10.75
C TYR A 276 -0.73 -14.24 11.49
N ALA A 277 0.51 -13.77 11.59
CA ALA A 277 1.54 -14.37 12.44
C ALA A 277 1.17 -14.24 13.92
N PRO A 278 1.69 -15.10 14.81
CA PRO A 278 1.49 -14.96 16.25
C PRO A 278 1.93 -13.59 16.80
N SER A 279 2.88 -12.92 16.15
CA SER A 279 3.31 -11.56 16.52
C SER A 279 2.26 -10.48 16.21
N GLY A 280 1.31 -10.75 15.31
CA GLY A 280 0.39 -9.77 14.71
C GLY A 280 0.85 -9.23 13.36
N ASN A 281 2.03 -9.64 12.85
CA ASN A 281 2.43 -9.34 11.48
C ASN A 281 1.55 -10.09 10.46
N LEU A 282 1.46 -9.58 9.24
CA LEU A 282 0.83 -10.29 8.13
C LEU A 282 1.71 -11.46 7.69
N PHE A 283 1.15 -12.65 7.51
CA PHE A 283 1.87 -13.73 6.85
C PHE A 283 2.02 -13.43 5.36
N PRO A 284 3.19 -13.71 4.76
CA PRO A 284 3.35 -13.64 3.32
C PRO A 284 2.37 -14.63 2.65
N ARG A 285 1.46 -14.10 1.84
CA ARG A 285 0.43 -14.88 1.10
C ARG A 285 1.06 -15.87 0.10
N TYR A 286 2.34 -15.70 -0.23
CA TYR A 286 3.12 -16.57 -1.10
C TYR A 286 4.44 -16.93 -0.41
N TRP A 287 4.90 -18.17 -0.54
CA TRP A 287 6.09 -18.73 0.14
C TRP A 287 7.38 -17.91 0.00
N PHE A 288 7.47 -17.01 -1.00
CA PHE A 288 8.68 -16.23 -1.31
C PHE A 288 8.46 -14.71 -1.39
N ARG A 289 7.27 -14.18 -1.04
CA ARG A 289 6.96 -12.75 -1.24
C ARG A 289 6.49 -12.05 0.03
N MET A 290 7.30 -11.14 0.55
CA MET A 290 6.90 -10.22 1.62
C MET A 290 6.26 -8.98 1.01
N LYS A 291 4.97 -9.07 0.70
CA LYS A 291 4.21 -7.95 0.12
C LYS A 291 4.13 -6.73 1.04
N TYR A 292 4.33 -6.90 2.34
CA TYR A 292 4.16 -5.87 3.35
C TYR A 292 5.38 -5.79 4.26
N THR A 293 5.78 -4.57 4.60
CA THR A 293 6.79 -4.31 5.62
C THR A 293 6.27 -4.79 6.98
N PRO A 294 7.01 -5.64 7.71
CA PRO A 294 6.56 -6.13 9.02
C PRO A 294 6.25 -4.98 9.99
N TYR A 295 5.05 -4.99 10.57
CA TYR A 295 4.60 -3.95 11.51
C TYR A 295 5.48 -3.88 12.77
N THR A 296 6.01 -5.01 13.23
CA THR A 296 6.98 -5.03 14.34
C THR A 296 8.22 -4.21 14.02
N TYR A 297 8.77 -4.33 12.81
CA TYR A 297 9.94 -3.57 12.40
C TYR A 297 9.63 -2.07 12.31
N ARG A 298 8.47 -1.72 11.74
CA ARG A 298 8.02 -0.31 11.63
C ARG A 298 7.85 0.34 13.00
N ARG A 299 7.26 -0.39 13.95
CA ARG A 299 7.15 0.04 15.35
C ARG A 299 8.53 0.26 15.98
N ASP A 300 9.42 -0.73 15.89
CA ASP A 300 10.72 -0.69 16.56
C ASP A 300 11.59 0.46 16.00
N MET A 301 11.47 0.76 14.70
CA MET A 301 12.07 1.95 14.10
C MET A 301 11.56 3.25 14.75
N ILE A 302 10.25 3.36 14.99
CA ILE A 302 9.67 4.55 15.62
C ILE A 302 10.03 4.65 17.10
N VAL A 303 10.13 3.52 17.81
CA VAL A 303 10.63 3.48 19.18
C VAL A 303 12.04 4.08 19.27
N ASN A 304 12.91 3.79 18.30
CA ASN A 304 14.25 4.40 18.27
C ASN A 304 14.20 5.91 18.02
N ILE A 305 13.36 6.37 17.07
CA ILE A 305 13.14 7.82 16.84
C ILE A 305 12.62 8.50 18.12
N LEU A 306 11.67 7.87 18.82
CA LEU A 306 11.11 8.41 20.06
C LEU A 306 12.19 8.55 21.15
N ARG A 307 13.11 7.58 21.26
CA ARG A 307 14.24 7.65 22.19
C ARG A 307 15.21 8.78 21.83
N GLU A 308 15.51 8.95 20.54
CA GLU A 308 16.36 10.05 20.06
C GLU A 308 15.74 11.43 20.35
N LEU A 309 14.42 11.56 20.26
CA LEU A 309 13.70 12.80 20.62
C LEU A 309 13.54 13.00 22.14
N GLN A 310 13.94 12.03 22.97
CA GLN A 310 13.92 12.10 24.43
C GLN A 310 15.29 12.40 25.03
N ALA A 311 16.37 12.18 24.28
CA ALA A 311 17.73 12.51 24.64
C ALA A 311 18.00 14.01 24.45
#